data_AF-A0A520C7K4-F1
#
_entry.id   AF-A0A520C7K4-F1
#
_cell.length_a   1.000
_cell.length_b   1.000
_cell.length_c   1.000
_cell.angle_alpha   90.00
_cell.angle_beta   90.00
_cell.angle_gamma   90.00
#
_symmetry.space_group_name_H-M   'P 1'
#
loop_
_entity.id
_entity.type
_entity.pdbx_description
1 polymer ?
#
loop_
_entity_poly.entity_id
_entity_poly.type
_entity_poly.pdbx_seq_one_letter_code
_entity_poly.pdbx_strand_id
1 'polypeptide(L)' 'MNFQNEILNWYQHNKRTLPWRDTTDAYVIWLSEIILQQTRVEQGLPYFHRFLEAYPTVADFANASETQILKLW' A
#
# COMPACT_ATOMS: atom_id res chain seq x y z
N MET A 1 26.59 -8.70 -19.10
CA MET A 1 25.21 -8.39 -18.67
C MET A 1 25.18 -8.32 -17.16
N ASN A 2 24.61 -7.26 -16.58
CA ASN A 2 24.49 -7.08 -15.14
C ASN A 2 23.07 -7.50 -14.74
N PHE A 3 22.95 -8.46 -13.82
CA PHE A 3 21.69 -8.99 -13.29
C PHE A 3 20.71 -7.88 -12.87
N GLN A 4 21.21 -6.80 -12.25
CA GLN A 4 20.40 -5.64 -11.86
C GLN A 4 19.71 -5.02 -13.07
N ASN A 5 20.43 -4.81 -14.17
CA ASN A 5 19.89 -4.18 -15.37
C ASN A 5 18.84 -5.05 -16.05
N GLU A 6 19.01 -6.38 -16.02
CA GLU A 6 18.02 -7.32 -16.58
C GLU A 6 16.69 -7.25 -15.83
N ILE A 7 16.72 -7.26 -14.48
CA ILE A 7 15.52 -7.14 -13.66
C ILE A 7 14.87 -5.77 -13.85
N LEU A 8 15.64 -4.68 -13.85
CA LEU A 8 15.09 -3.33 -14.03
C LEU A 8 14.39 -3.19 -15.39
N ASN A 9 15.00 -3.69 -16.47
CA ASN A 9 14.40 -3.66 -17.79
C ASN A 9 13.12 -4.50 -17.86
N TRP A 10 13.10 -5.69 -17.26
CA TRP A 10 11.89 -6.50 -17.19
C TRP A 10 10.77 -5.79 -16.39
N TYR A 11 11.10 -5.20 -15.25
CA TYR A 11 10.14 -4.51 -14.38
C TYR A 11 9.50 -3.31 -15.09
N GLN A 12 10.28 -2.54 -15.87
CA GLN A 12 9.74 -1.40 -16.63
C GLN A 12 8.60 -1.80 -17.57
N HIS A 13 8.67 -2.98 -18.19
CA HIS A 13 7.68 -3.46 -19.15
C HIS A 13 6.57 -4.32 -18.53
N ASN A 14 6.83 -4.98 -17.39
CA ASN A 14 5.93 -6.01 -16.84
C ASN A 14 5.37 -5.66 -15.45
N LYS A 15 5.69 -4.49 -14.89
CA LYS A 15 5.15 -4.09 -13.58
C LYS A 15 3.61 -4.02 -13.63
N ARG A 16 2.99 -4.49 -12.54
CA ARG A 16 1.57 -4.29 -12.29
C ARG A 16 1.33 -2.86 -11.80
N THR A 17 0.23 -2.26 -12.25
CA THR A 17 -0.29 -1.01 -11.70
C THR A 17 -0.88 -1.29 -10.32
N LEU A 18 -0.30 -0.67 -9.29
CA LEU A 18 -0.75 -0.78 -7.90
C LEU A 18 -0.74 0.62 -7.30
N PRO A 19 -1.83 1.06 -6.62
CA PRO A 19 -1.96 2.46 -6.19
C PRO A 19 -0.79 2.98 -5.35
N TRP A 20 -0.27 2.14 -4.46
CA TRP A 20 0.87 2.48 -3.58
C TRP A 20 2.23 2.53 -4.30
N ARG A 21 2.31 2.16 -5.58
CA ARG A 21 3.53 2.30 -6.41
C ARG A 21 3.54 3.56 -7.26
N ASP A 22 2.42 4.25 -7.39
CA ASP A 22 2.27 5.47 -8.19
C ASP A 22 2.36 6.73 -7.33
N THR A 23 2.96 6.62 -6.14
CA THR A 23 3.16 7.71 -5.17
C THR A 23 4.52 7.59 -4.48
N THR A 24 4.98 8.70 -3.89
CA THR A 24 6.15 8.76 -2.99
C THR A 24 5.74 9.09 -1.56
N ASP A 25 4.44 9.12 -1.26
CA ASP A 25 3.94 9.39 0.08
C ASP A 25 4.25 8.22 1.03
N ALA A 26 5.04 8.52 2.07
CA ALA A 26 5.47 7.52 3.05
C ALA A 26 4.30 6.87 3.80
N TYR A 27 3.22 7.61 4.09
CA TYR A 27 2.04 7.07 4.76
C TYR A 27 1.32 6.06 3.88
N VAL A 28 1.08 6.42 2.62
CA VAL A 28 0.40 5.56 1.64
C VAL A 28 1.21 4.28 1.40
N ILE A 29 2.53 4.39 1.24
CA ILE A 29 3.43 3.24 1.07
C ILE A 29 3.40 2.37 2.33
N TRP A 30 3.60 2.96 3.51
CA TRP A 30 3.58 2.22 4.78
C TRP A 30 2.27 1.46 5.01
N LEU A 31 1.13 2.10 4.78
CA LEU A 31 -0.19 1.48 4.92
C LEU A 31 -0.32 0.24 4.03
N SER A 32 0.16 0.31 2.78
CA SER A 32 0.13 -0.83 1.86
C SER A 32 0.99 -2.00 2.36
N GLU A 33 2.16 -1.73 2.92
CA GLU A 33 3.05 -2.76 3.45
C GLU A 33 2.43 -3.48 4.66
N ILE A 34 1.79 -2.74 5.59
CA ILE A 34 1.13 -3.35 6.75
C ILE A 34 -0.04 -4.25 6.32
N ILE A 35 -0.87 -3.78 5.38
CA ILE A 35 -2.02 -4.56 4.89
C ILE A 35 -1.56 -5.85 4.20
N LEU A 36 -0.42 -5.82 3.49
CA LEU A 36 0.06 -6.91 2.64
C LEU A 36 0.99 -7.91 3.33
N GLN A 37 1.40 -7.69 4.59
CA GLN A 37 2.34 -8.57 5.30
C GLN A 37 1.87 -10.03 5.43
N GLN A 38 0.56 -10.30 5.39
CA GLN A 38 -0.01 -11.65 5.45
C GLN A 38 -1.22 -11.85 4.53
N THR A 39 -1.46 -10.93 3.58
CA THR A 39 -2.61 -10.99 2.67
C THR A 39 -2.19 -10.89 1.21
N ARG A 40 -2.98 -11.48 0.30
CA ARG A 40 -2.76 -11.33 -1.14
C ARG A 40 -3.23 -9.96 -1.60
N VAL A 41 -2.61 -9.43 -2.66
CA VAL A 41 -2.98 -8.13 -3.26
C VAL A 41 -4.48 -8.00 -3.53
N GLU A 42 -5.11 -9.03 -4.11
CA GLU A 42 -6.54 -9.03 -4.43
C GLU A 42 -7.43 -8.86 -3.18
N GLN A 43 -7.00 -9.41 -2.04
CA GLN A 43 -7.73 -9.34 -0.77
C GLN A 43 -7.40 -8.05 -0.02
N GLY A 44 -6.16 -7.57 -0.09
CA GLY A 44 -5.71 -6.36 0.60
C GLY A 44 -6.12 -5.06 -0.08
N LEU A 45 -6.31 -5.04 -1.40
CA LEU A 45 -6.61 -3.82 -2.15
C LEU A 45 -7.90 -3.10 -1.68
N PRO A 46 -9.03 -3.78 -1.43
CA PRO A 46 -10.22 -3.13 -0.87
C PRO A 46 -10.00 -2.57 0.54
N TYR A 47 -9.17 -3.21 1.35
CA TYR A 47 -8.81 -2.71 2.68
C TYR A 47 -7.97 -1.45 2.57
N PHE A 48 -6.95 -1.46 1.71
CA PHE A 48 -6.10 -0.30 1.45
C PHE A 48 -6.93 0.92 1.05
N HIS A 49 -7.87 0.77 0.12
CA HIS A 49 -8.74 1.87 -0.29
C HIS A 49 -9.62 2.39 0.85
N ARG A 50 -10.24 1.50 1.63
CA ARG A 50 -11.07 1.91 2.79
C ARG A 50 -10.27 2.65 3.85
N PHE A 51 -9.07 2.17 4.16
CA PHE A 51 -8.18 2.83 5.12
C PHE A 51 -7.72 4.20 4.63
N LEU A 52 -7.34 4.32 3.36
CA LEU A 52 -6.88 5.58 2.79
C LEU A 52 -8.02 6.60 2.63
N GLU A 53 -9.25 6.15 2.38
CA GLU A 53 -10.44 7.02 2.34
C GLU A 53 -10.83 7.50 3.74
N ALA A 54 -10.81 6.61 4.74
CA ALA A 54 -11.17 6.96 6.12
C ALA A 54 -10.10 7.80 6.82
N TYR A 55 -8.82 7.54 6.52
CA TYR A 55 -7.67 8.19 7.12
C TYR A 55 -6.70 8.62 5.99
N PRO A 56 -6.94 9.76 5.32
CA PRO A 56 -6.11 10.18 4.18
C PRO A 56 -4.67 10.50 4.55
N THR A 57 -4.42 10.91 5.79
CA THR A 57 -3.08 11.23 6.30
C THR A 57 -2.73 10.39 7.53
N VAL A 58 -1.43 10.30 7.82
CA VAL A 58 -0.93 9.68 9.06
C VAL A 58 -1.47 10.37 10.32
N ALA A 59 -1.75 11.68 10.24
CA ALA A 59 -2.33 12.43 11.35
C ALA A 59 -3.79 12.02 11.60
N ASP A 60 -4.57 11.82 10.53
CA ASP A 60 -5.95 11.32 10.65
C ASP A 60 -5.97 9.91 11.26
N PHE A 61 -5.05 9.04 10.80
CA PHE A 61 -4.90 7.70 11.36
C PHE A 61 -4.50 7.73 12.83
N ALA A 62 -3.56 8.59 13.21
CA ALA A 62 -3.09 8.72 14.59
C ALA A 62 -4.16 9.28 15.54
N ASN A 63 -5.09 10.10 15.03
CA ASN A 63 -6.21 10.65 15.80
C ASN A 63 -7.39 9.66 15.91
N ALA A 64 -7.39 8.57 15.16
CA ALA A 64 -8.45 7.57 15.21
C ALA A 64 -8.37 6.74 16.51
N SER A 65 -9.52 6.43 17.08
CA SER A 65 -9.57 5.45 18.18
C SER A 65 -9.25 4.05 17.67
N GLU A 66 -8.64 3.23 18.53
CA GLU A 66 -8.35 1.83 18.24
C GLU A 66 -9.60 1.07 17.79
N THR A 67 -10.77 1.32 18.42
CA THR A 67 -12.03 0.69 18.03
C THR A 67 -12.46 1.02 16.60
N GLN A 68 -12.22 2.25 16.13
CA GLN A 68 -12.52 2.62 14.74
C GLN A 68 -11.57 1.93 13.76
N ILE A 69 -10.28 1.82 14.11
CA ILE A 69 -9.28 1.11 13.30
C ILE A 69 -9.65 -0.37 13.18
N LEU A 70 -9.93 -1.03 14.31
CA LEU A 70 -10.27 -2.46 14.35
C LEU A 70 -11.57 -2.79 13.61
N LYS A 71 -12.53 -1.86 13.56
CA LYS A 71 -13.78 -2.05 12.80
C LYS A 71 -13.57 -1.96 11.29
N LEU A 72 -12.55 -1.22 10.86
CA LEU A 72 -12.22 -1.05 9.44
C LEU A 72 -11.36 -2.21 8.89
N TRP A 73 -10.61 -2.86 9.80
CA TRP A 73 -9.84 -4.09 9.59
C TRP A 73 -10.73 -5.34 9.56
#